data_AF-A0A7C3YXB3-F1
#
_entry.id   AF-A0A7C3YXB3-F1
#
_cell.length_a   1.000
_cell.length_b   1.000
_cell.length_c   1.000
_cell.angle_alpha   90.00
_cell.angle_beta   90.00
_cell.angle_gamma   90.00
#
_symmetry.space_group_name_H-M   'P 1'
#
loop_
_entity.id
_entity.type
_entity.pdbx_description
1 polymer ?
#
loop_
_entity_poly.entity_id
_entity_poly.type
_entity_poly.pdbx_seq_one_letter_code
_entity_poly.pdbx_strand_id
1 'polypeptide(L)'
;VSPTEGEVVEVNCDVLNNPSLVREDPYGRGWLMTLHVPDEESTVRNLIPHGLVHMWMRDAVERLYSRQPRLAGAAAADGGRPSYDLLAGVPDANWKEVTSEFFLT
;
A
#
# COMPACT_ATOMS: atom_id res chain seq x y z
N VAL A 1 1.69 9.78 4.81
CA VAL A 1 2.59 10.69 4.06
C VAL A 1 1.96 11.09 2.75
N SER A 2 2.12 12.35 2.33
CA SER A 2 1.66 12.84 1.02
C SER A 2 2.73 12.57 -0.04
N PRO A 3 2.37 12.17 -1.28
CA PRO A 3 3.33 12.00 -2.37
C PRO A 3 3.80 13.33 -2.99
N THR A 4 3.10 14.43 -2.72
CA THR A 4 3.46 15.77 -3.23
C THR A 4 3.07 16.88 -2.24
N GLU A 5 3.67 18.06 -2.42
CA GLU A 5 3.30 19.30 -1.74
C GLU A 5 2.16 20.00 -2.49
N GLY A 6 1.21 20.57 -1.75
CA GLY A 6 0.06 21.25 -2.33
C GLY A 6 -0.99 21.60 -1.29
N GLU A 7 -2.04 22.30 -1.71
CA GLU A 7 -3.16 22.69 -0.86
C GLU A 7 -4.30 21.68 -1.00
N VAL A 8 -4.89 21.24 0.12
CA VAL A 8 -6.04 20.32 0.08
C VAL A 8 -7.27 21.08 -0.41
N VAL A 9 -7.81 20.63 -1.54
CA VAL A 9 -9.04 21.19 -2.14
C VAL A 9 -10.25 20.44 -1.63
N GLU A 10 -10.15 19.11 -1.54
CA GLU A 10 -11.28 18.26 -1.18
C GLU A 10 -10.81 17.00 -0.44
N VAL A 11 -11.64 16.51 0.48
CA VAL A 11 -11.45 15.26 1.21
C VAL A 11 -12.69 14.40 1.00
N ASN A 12 -12.49 13.12 0.73
CA ASN A 12 -13.60 12.20 0.51
C ASN A 12 -14.30 11.79 1.82
N CYS A 13 -15.43 12.42 2.11
CA CYS A 13 -16.25 12.11 3.27
C CYS A 13 -16.87 10.69 3.22
N ASP A 14 -17.07 10.10 2.05
CA ASP A 14 -17.64 8.75 1.92
C ASP A 14 -16.68 7.70 2.47
N VAL A 15 -15.37 7.88 2.24
CA VAL A 15 -14.33 7.01 2.81
C VAL A 15 -14.22 7.16 4.32
N LEU A 16 -14.43 8.38 4.86
CA LEU A 16 -14.46 8.59 6.31
C LEU A 16 -15.64 7.85 6.96
N ASN A 17 -16.80 7.85 6.29
CA ASN A 17 -18.00 7.16 6.77
C ASN A 17 -17.93 5.64 6.52
N ASN A 18 -17.30 5.22 5.43
CA ASN A 18 -17.11 3.82 5.08
C ASN A 18 -15.69 3.55 4.54
N PRO A 19 -14.73 3.20 5.43
CA PRO A 19 -13.36 2.89 5.03
C PRO A 19 -13.22 1.68 4.10
N SER A 20 -14.25 0.81 3.97
CA SER A 20 -14.20 -0.35 3.08
C SER A 20 -14.05 0.05 1.61
N LEU A 21 -14.50 1.25 1.25
CA LEU A 21 -14.41 1.79 -0.11
C LEU A 21 -12.98 1.87 -0.63
N VAL A 22 -12.00 2.15 0.23
CA VAL A 22 -10.57 2.18 -0.13
C VAL A 22 -10.10 0.82 -0.64
N ARG A 23 -10.67 -0.27 -0.12
CA ARG A 23 -10.32 -1.64 -0.53
C ARG A 23 -11.14 -2.11 -1.72
N GLU A 24 -12.42 -1.77 -1.76
CA GLU A 24 -13.36 -2.25 -2.78
C GLU A 24 -13.21 -1.53 -4.11
N ASP A 25 -12.95 -0.22 -4.08
CA ASP A 25 -12.90 0.63 -5.28
C ASP A 25 -11.85 1.75 -5.11
N PRO A 26 -10.55 1.41 -4.98
CA PRO A 26 -9.49 2.33 -4.56
C PRO A 26 -9.30 3.55 -5.48
N TYR A 27 -9.56 3.37 -6.78
CA TYR A 27 -9.38 4.41 -7.80
C TYR A 27 -10.69 5.03 -8.29
N GLY A 28 -11.84 4.49 -7.87
CA GLY A 28 -13.17 5.06 -8.10
C GLY A 28 -13.67 5.79 -6.85
N ARG A 29 -14.66 5.21 -6.17
CA ARG A 29 -15.28 5.80 -4.96
C ARG A 29 -14.34 5.92 -3.75
N GLY A 30 -13.24 5.18 -3.75
CA GLY A 30 -12.26 5.10 -2.66
C GLY A 30 -11.13 6.13 -2.72
N TRP A 31 -11.20 7.14 -3.59
CA TRP A 31 -10.21 8.23 -3.61
C TRP A 31 -10.15 8.94 -2.24
N LEU A 32 -8.98 9.45 -1.84
CA LEU A 32 -8.79 9.97 -0.48
C LEU A 32 -8.97 11.50 -0.39
N MET A 33 -8.25 12.23 -1.23
CA MET A 33 -8.24 13.69 -1.26
C MET A 33 -7.80 14.21 -2.62
N THR A 34 -8.16 15.46 -2.92
CA THR A 34 -7.71 16.20 -4.11
C THR A 34 -6.85 17.37 -3.64
N LEU A 35 -5.70 17.55 -4.29
CA LEU A 35 -4.74 18.59 -3.98
C LEU A 35 -4.63 19.57 -5.15
N HIS A 36 -4.47 20.86 -4.84
CA HIS A 36 -4.02 21.86 -5.78
C HIS A 36 -2.49 21.94 -5.70
N VAL A 37 -1.81 21.60 -6.80
CA VAL A 37 -0.35 21.54 -6.90
C VAL A 37 0.11 22.68 -7.82
N PRO A 38 0.84 23.69 -7.30
CA PRO A 38 1.24 24.84 -8.12
C PRO A 38 2.35 24.52 -9.14
N ASP A 39 3.17 23.50 -8.90
CA ASP A 39 4.22 23.01 -9.81
C ASP A 39 4.05 21.51 -10.07
N GLU A 40 3.17 21.19 -11.03
CA GLU A 40 2.86 19.81 -11.41
C GLU A 40 4.04 19.11 -12.07
N GLU A 41 4.86 19.83 -12.85
CA GLU A 41 5.96 19.21 -13.59
C GLU A 41 7.06 18.68 -12.67
N SER A 42 7.47 19.45 -11.66
CA SER A 42 8.47 18.97 -10.71
C SER A 42 7.93 17.81 -9.87
N THR A 43 6.65 17.85 -9.51
CA THR A 43 5.96 16.77 -8.80
C THR A 43 6.03 15.46 -9.58
N VAL A 44 5.63 15.46 -10.85
CA VAL A 44 5.60 14.24 -11.68
C VAL A 44 6.98 13.60 -11.82
N ARG A 45 8.05 14.41 -11.85
CA ARG A 45 9.44 13.92 -11.90
C ARG A 45 9.87 13.13 -10.66
N ASN A 46 9.23 13.36 -9.52
CA ASN A 46 9.52 12.67 -8.25
C ASN A 46 8.63 11.42 -8.03
N LEU A 47 7.68 11.15 -8.93
CA LEU A 47 6.83 9.96 -8.88
C LEU A 47 7.48 8.79 -9.62
N ILE A 48 7.08 7.57 -9.27
CA ILE A 48 7.48 6.38 -10.01
C ILE A 48 6.91 6.47 -11.43
N PRO A 49 7.75 6.41 -12.48
CA PRO A 49 7.27 6.40 -13.86
C PRO A 49 6.32 5.22 -14.10
N HIS A 50 5.25 5.44 -14.85
CA HIS A 50 4.21 4.42 -15.11
C HIS A 50 4.78 3.07 -15.53
N GLY A 51 5.75 3.05 -16.46
CA GLY A 51 6.39 1.82 -16.94
C GLY A 51 7.21 1.04 -15.90
N LEU A 52 7.55 1.66 -14.77
CA LEU A 52 8.31 1.05 -13.68
C LEU A 52 7.42 0.59 -12.52
N VAL A 53 6.15 1.02 -12.45
CA VAL A 53 5.24 0.68 -11.34
C VAL A 53 5.13 -0.82 -11.14
N HIS A 54 4.99 -1.59 -12.23
CA HIS A 54 4.86 -3.05 -12.14
C HIS A 54 6.11 -3.72 -11.55
N MET A 55 7.30 -3.28 -11.97
CA MET A 55 8.57 -3.81 -11.46
C MET A 55 8.75 -3.46 -9.99
N TRP A 56 8.52 -2.20 -9.63
CA TRP A 56 8.59 -1.74 -8.26
C TRP A 56 7.62 -2.49 -7.33
N MET A 57 6.37 -2.70 -7.79
CA MET A 57 5.37 -3.48 -7.04
C MET A 57 5.83 -4.92 -6.81
N ARG A 58 6.38 -5.56 -7.83
CA ARG A 58 6.91 -6.93 -7.73
C ARG A 58 8.02 -7.00 -6.69
N ASP A 59 9.01 -6.11 -6.77
CA ASP A 59 10.15 -6.08 -5.85
C ASP A 59 9.70 -5.78 -4.41
N ALA A 60 8.70 -4.89 -4.23
CA ALA A 60 8.12 -4.61 -2.92
C ALA A 60 7.44 -5.85 -2.32
N VAL A 61 6.67 -6.58 -3.13
CA VAL A 61 6.00 -7.81 -2.70
C VAL A 61 7.02 -8.92 -2.38
N GLU A 62 8.06 -9.09 -3.20
CA GLU A 62 9.12 -10.06 -2.95
C GLU A 62 9.86 -9.77 -1.63
N ARG A 63 10.18 -8.50 -1.35
CA ARG A 63 10.77 -8.09 -0.07
C ARG A 63 9.84 -8.34 1.11
N LEU A 64 8.55 -8.01 0.97
CA LEU A 64 7.56 -8.28 2.01
C LEU A 64 7.45 -9.78 2.33
N TYR A 65 7.40 -10.63 1.30
CA TYR A 65 7.37 -12.08 1.49
C TYR A 65 8.65 -12.64 2.10
N SER A 66 9.82 -12.02 1.82
CA SER A 66 11.08 -12.45 2.44
C SER A 66 11.11 -12.28 3.96
N ARG A 67 10.25 -11.41 4.52
CA ARG A 67 10.08 -11.21 5.96
C ARG A 67 9.16 -12.23 6.62
N GLN A 68 8.33 -12.93 5.85
CA GLN A 68 7.48 -13.97 6.43
C GLN A 68 8.35 -15.12 6.93
N PRO A 69 8.01 -15.74 8.09
CA PRO A 69 8.72 -16.90 8.57
C PRO A 69 8.78 -17.96 7.47
N ARG A 70 9.98 -18.38 7.08
CA ARG A 70 10.12 -19.58 6.26
C ARG A 70 9.49 -20.72 7.06
N LEU A 71 8.37 -21.26 6.59
CA LEU A 71 7.67 -22.38 7.23
C LEU A 71 8.70 -23.46 7.57
N ALA A 72 8.90 -23.71 8.87
CA ALA A 72 10.00 -24.50 9.40
C ALA A 72 9.72 -26.01 9.36
N GLY A 73 9.01 -26.53 8.35
CA GLY A 73 8.65 -27.95 8.32
C GLY A 73 7.90 -28.40 7.07
N ALA A 74 7.51 -29.68 7.07
CA ALA A 74 6.74 -30.31 6.00
C ALA A 74 5.35 -29.66 5.88
N ALA A 75 5.16 -28.83 4.87
CA ALA A 75 3.86 -28.29 4.51
C ALA A 75 3.17 -29.26 3.53
N ALA A 76 1.89 -29.55 3.76
CA ALA A 76 1.07 -30.17 2.73
C ALA A 76 0.96 -29.20 1.54
N ALA A 77 1.02 -29.72 0.31
CA ALA A 77 0.80 -28.93 -0.90
C ALA A 77 -0.72 -28.72 -1.12
N ASP A 78 -1.43 -28.27 -0.10
CA ASP A 78 -2.88 -28.10 -0.12
C ASP A 78 -3.32 -26.72 -0.61
N GLY A 79 -2.38 -25.81 -0.86
CA GLY A 79 -2.65 -24.48 -1.41
C GLY A 79 -3.42 -23.63 -0.40
N GLY A 80 -2.70 -22.83 0.38
CA GLY A 80 -3.30 -21.95 1.39
C GLY A 80 -4.39 -21.04 0.80
N ARG A 81 -5.37 -20.70 1.63
CA ARG A 81 -6.40 -19.70 1.29
C ARG A 81 -5.79 -18.30 1.39
N PRO A 82 -6.11 -17.37 0.46
CA PRO A 82 -5.76 -15.97 0.62
C PRO A 82 -6.30 -15.46 1.95
N SER A 83 -5.41 -14.96 2.82
CA SER A 83 -5.82 -14.27 4.04
C SER A 83 -6.12 -12.81 3.71
N TYR A 84 -7.18 -12.27 4.29
CA TYR A 84 -7.50 -10.84 4.20
C TYR A 84 -6.57 -9.98 5.06
N ASP A 85 -5.94 -10.59 6.05
CA ASP A 85 -4.92 -9.97 6.89
C ASP A 85 -3.56 -10.61 6.58
N LEU A 86 -2.67 -9.80 6.00
CA LEU A 86 -1.32 -10.19 5.60
C LEU A 86 -0.44 -10.59 6.80
N LEU A 87 -0.71 -10.05 8.00
CA LEU A 87 0.08 -10.31 9.21
C LEU A 87 -0.56 -11.33 10.14
N ALA A 88 -1.77 -11.85 9.84
CA ALA A 88 -2.43 -12.86 10.66
C ALA A 88 -1.58 -14.12 10.92
N GLY A 89 -0.64 -14.43 10.02
CA GLY A 89 0.28 -15.57 10.13
C GLY A 89 1.62 -15.26 10.82
N VAL A 90 1.84 -14.03 11.30
CA VAL A 90 3.09 -13.60 11.94
C VAL A 90 2.78 -13.12 13.36
N PRO A 91 2.83 -14.02 14.36
CA PRO A 91 2.68 -13.63 15.77
C PRO A 91 3.72 -12.57 16.12
N ASP A 92 3.32 -11.55 16.89
CA ASP A 92 4.16 -10.43 17.32
C ASP A 92 4.65 -9.49 16.20
N ALA A 93 4.09 -9.57 14.99
CA ALA A 93 4.41 -8.63 13.93
C ALA A 93 4.04 -7.19 14.33
N ASN A 94 5.07 -6.35 14.46
CA ASN A 94 4.87 -4.92 14.67
C ASN A 94 4.55 -4.26 13.33
N TRP A 95 3.29 -3.86 13.15
CA TRP A 95 2.81 -3.18 11.94
C TRP A 95 3.74 -2.02 11.54
N LYS A 96 4.14 -1.19 12.52
CA LYS A 96 4.98 -0.02 12.26
C LYS A 96 6.35 -0.41 11.72
N GLU A 97 6.96 -1.46 12.28
CA GLU A 97 8.26 -1.96 11.82
C GLU A 97 8.17 -2.48 10.38
N VAL A 98 7.15 -3.29 10.09
CA VAL A 98 6.94 -3.83 8.74
C VAL A 98 6.67 -2.71 7.73
N THR A 99 5.80 -1.75 8.07
CA THR A 99 5.45 -0.68 7.14
C THR A 99 6.56 0.34 6.92
N SER A 100 7.46 0.54 7.89
CA SER A 100 8.56 1.52 7.79
C SER A 100 9.56 1.23 6.66
N GLU A 101 9.61 -0.01 6.18
CA GLU A 101 10.44 -0.39 5.03
C GLU A 101 9.83 0.09 3.69
N PHE A 102 8.50 0.18 3.61
CA PHE A 102 7.78 0.43 2.35
C PHE A 102 7.20 1.84 2.30
N PHE A 103 6.89 2.41 3.45
CA PHE A 103 6.27 3.72 3.59
C PHE A 103 7.12 4.60 4.48
N LEU A 104 7.15 5.89 4.18
CA LEU A 104 7.69 6.90 5.08
C LEU A 104 6.75 6.98 6.31
N THR A 105 7.09 6.26 7.38
CA THR A 105 6.29 6.12 8.63
C THR A 105 7.16 6.17 9.87
#